data_AF-A0A523S2H6-F1
#
_entry.id   AF-A0A523S2H6-F1
#
_cell.length_a   1.000
_cell.length_b   1.000
_cell.length_c   1.000
_cell.angle_alpha   90.00
_cell.angle_beta   90.00
_cell.angle_gamma   90.00
#
_symmetry.space_group_name_H-M   'P 1'
#
loop_
_entity.id
_entity.type
_entity.pdbx_description
1 polymer ?
#
loop_
_entity_poly.entity_id
_entity_poly.type
_entity_poly.pdbx_seq_one_letter_code
_entity_poly.pdbx_strand_id
1 'polypeptide(L)'
;MDTKVWRAVGKYRKNKRTFTFTKELIALKESHARERILSELGSRHRVKRRNIEISEVVEIKPEEVVSLKLRTILGVESVIG
;
A
#
# COMPACT_ATOMS: atom_id res chain seq x y z
N MET A 1 -5.77 -18.76 -7.32
CA MET A 1 -6.18 -17.35 -7.57
C MET A 1 -4.91 -16.56 -7.81
N ASP A 2 -4.86 -15.80 -8.89
CA ASP A 2 -3.70 -14.97 -9.22
C ASP A 2 -3.66 -13.72 -8.33
N THR A 3 -2.47 -13.36 -7.84
CA THR A 3 -2.27 -12.21 -6.97
C THR A 3 -1.49 -11.13 -7.70
N LYS A 4 -1.98 -9.89 -7.62
CA LYS A 4 -1.35 -8.72 -8.23
C LYS A 4 -0.67 -7.85 -7.17
N VAL A 5 0.26 -7.01 -7.61
CA VAL A 5 0.87 -6.00 -6.75
C VAL A 5 0.18 -4.67 -6.97
N TRP A 6 -0.18 -4.01 -5.88
CA TRP A 6 -0.88 -2.73 -5.88
C TRP A 6 -0.02 -1.70 -5.16
N ARG A 7 0.12 -0.52 -5.77
CA ARG A 7 0.66 0.67 -5.12
C ARG A 7 -0.50 1.63 -4.85
N ALA A 8 -0.61 2.06 -3.61
CA ALA A 8 -1.59 3.03 -3.19
C ALA A 8 -0.89 4.27 -2.62
N VAL A 9 -1.41 5.43 -3.01
CA VAL A 9 -0.98 6.72 -2.49
C VAL A 9 -2.17 7.39 -1.84
N GLY A 10 -1.91 8.11 -0.76
CA GLY A 10 -2.95 8.87 -0.10
C GLY A 10 -2.42 9.69 1.05
N LYS A 11 -3.36 10.15 1.86
CA LYS A 11 -3.08 10.93 3.06
C LYS A 11 -4.02 10.56 4.18
N TYR A 12 -3.60 10.80 5.42
CA TYR A 12 -4.46 10.67 6.57
C TYR A 12 -4.23 11.79 7.59
N ARG A 13 -5.27 12.10 8.35
CA ARG A 13 -5.23 13.14 9.40
C ARG A 13 -5.13 12.54 10.79
N LYS A 14 -4.11 12.95 11.55
CA LYS A 14 -3.88 12.55 12.95
C LYS A 14 -3.32 13.73 13.74
N ASN A 15 -3.84 13.97 14.95
CA ASN A 15 -3.37 15.03 15.85
C ASN A 15 -3.28 16.41 15.16
N LYS A 16 -4.33 16.79 14.41
CA LYS A 16 -4.41 18.03 13.61
C LYS A 16 -3.33 18.17 12.52
N ARG A 17 -2.54 17.13 12.24
CA ARG A 17 -1.55 17.08 11.16
C ARG A 17 -2.01 16.13 10.07
N THR A 18 -1.59 16.42 8.84
CA THR A 18 -1.82 15.57 7.67
C THR A 18 -0.51 14.86 7.33
N PHE A 19 -0.60 13.55 7.10
CA PHE A 19 0.51 12.70 6.72
C PHE A 19 0.19 12.05 5.39
N THR A 20 1.13 12.06 4.45
CA THR A 20 1.01 11.29 3.23
C THR A 20 1.52 9.86 3.46
N PHE A 21 1.04 8.93 2.65
CA PHE A 21 1.55 7.56 2.63
C PHE A 21 1.63 7.05 1.19
N THR A 22 2.64 6.21 0.95
CA THR A 22 2.74 5.34 -0.22
C THR A 22 2.88 3.93 0.30
N LYS A 23 2.01 3.03 -0.16
CA LYS A 23 1.98 1.65 0.31
C LYS A 23 1.90 0.69 -0.87
N GLU A 24 2.81 -0.26 -0.89
CA GLU A 24 2.79 -1.39 -1.80
C GLU A 24 2.28 -2.61 -1.06
N LEU A 25 1.44 -3.42 -1.71
CA LEU A 25 0.93 -4.67 -1.16
C LEU A 25 0.44 -5.63 -2.24
N ILE A 26 0.44 -6.92 -1.91
CA ILE A 26 -0.11 -7.98 -2.74
C ILE A 26 -1.58 -8.18 -2.40
N ALA A 27 -2.44 -8.21 -3.42
CA ALA A 27 -3.88 -8.46 -3.27
C ALA A 27 -4.48 -9.04 -4.55
N LEU A 28 -5.59 -9.77 -4.39
CA LEU A 28 -6.35 -10.37 -5.51
C LEU A 28 -7.01 -9.32 -6.41
N LYS A 29 -7.45 -8.21 -5.82
CA LYS A 29 -8.14 -7.11 -6.50
C LYS A 29 -7.97 -5.81 -5.72
N GLU A 30 -8.21 -4.70 -6.39
CA GLU A 30 -8.07 -3.33 -5.86
C GLU A 30 -8.86 -3.10 -4.57
N SER A 31 -10.09 -3.63 -4.46
CA SER A 31 -10.92 -3.50 -3.25
C SER A 31 -10.32 -4.20 -2.03
N HIS A 32 -9.65 -5.34 -2.23
CA HIS A 32 -8.91 -6.00 -1.15
C HIS A 32 -7.68 -5.19 -0.75
N ALA A 33 -6.99 -4.58 -1.71
CA ALA A 33 -5.86 -3.70 -1.42
C ALA A 33 -6.31 -2.49 -0.56
N ARG A 34 -7.40 -1.83 -0.96
CA ARG A 34 -8.00 -0.72 -0.19
C ARG A 34 -8.36 -1.13 1.23
N GLU A 35 -9.07 -2.24 1.41
CA GLU A 35 -9.50 -2.67 2.74
C GLU A 35 -8.31 -2.98 3.66
N ARG A 36 -7.25 -3.59 3.13
CA ARG A 36 -6.01 -3.84 3.88
C ARG A 36 -5.33 -2.54 4.31
N ILE A 37 -5.26 -1.53 3.44
CA ILE A 37 -4.70 -0.21 3.78
C ILE A 37 -5.50 0.45 4.91
N LEU A 38 -6.83 0.47 4.80
CA LEU A 38 -7.70 1.03 5.83
C LEU A 38 -7.53 0.30 7.16
N SER A 39 -7.45 -1.03 7.14
CA SER A 39 -7.25 -1.86 8.32
C SER A 39 -5.87 -1.63 8.97
N GLU A 40 -4.80 -1.52 8.17
CA GLU A 40 -3.45 -1.25 8.68
C GLU A 40 -3.35 0.15 9.31
N LEU A 41 -3.85 1.18 8.64
CA LEU A 41 -3.87 2.55 9.17
C LEU A 41 -4.77 2.67 10.42
N GLY A 42 -5.88 1.93 10.45
CA GLY A 42 -6.76 1.85 11.61
C GLY A 42 -6.11 1.20 12.82
N SER A 43 -5.52 0.02 12.65
CA SER A 43 -4.94 -0.78 13.74
C SER A 43 -3.59 -0.25 14.21
N ARG A 44 -2.65 -0.04 13.28
CA ARG A 44 -1.26 0.31 13.59
C ARG A 44 -1.10 1.79 13.92
N HIS A 45 -1.83 2.66 13.22
CA HIS A 45 -1.68 4.11 13.36
C HIS A 45 -2.81 4.76 14.18
N ARG A 46 -3.83 3.99 14.59
CA ARG A 46 -5.02 4.45 15.34
C ARG A 46 -5.76 5.58 14.61
N VAL A 47 -5.90 5.45 13.29
CA VAL A 47 -6.55 6.45 12.43
C VAL A 47 -7.96 5.99 12.08
N LYS A 48 -8.98 6.83 12.32
CA LYS A 48 -10.36 6.53 11.91
C LYS A 48 -10.45 6.50 10.38
N ARG A 49 -11.20 5.55 9.79
CA ARG A 49 -11.38 5.43 8.33
C ARG A 49 -11.78 6.75 7.65
N ARG A 50 -12.69 7.52 8.26
CA ARG A 50 -13.12 8.84 7.76
C ARG A 50 -12.01 9.91 7.69
N ASN A 51 -10.87 9.68 8.32
CA ASN A 51 -9.71 10.57 8.28
C ASN A 51 -8.64 10.09 7.29
N ILE A 52 -8.91 9.05 6.51
CA ILE A 52 -8.01 8.49 5.50
C ILE A 52 -8.60 8.83 4.13
N GLU A 53 -7.77 9.35 3.26
CA GLU A 53 -8.09 9.62 1.86
C GLU A 53 -7.08 8.86 1.01
N ILE A 54 -7.56 7.92 0.20
CA ILE A 54 -6.73 7.19 -0.77
C ILE A 54 -6.92 7.88 -2.11
N SER A 55 -5.88 8.55 -2.61
CA SER A 55 -5.95 9.33 -3.84
C SER A 55 -5.76 8.45 -5.09
N GLU A 56 -4.94 7.42 -4.97
CA GLU A 56 -4.62 6.52 -6.08
C GLU A 56 -4.44 5.09 -5.58
N VAL A 57 -4.91 4.13 -6.37
CA VAL A 57 -4.59 2.71 -6.21
C VAL A 57 -4.41 2.15 -7.61
N VAL A 58 -3.18 1.75 -7.93
CA VAL A 58 -2.82 1.22 -9.26
C VAL A 58 -2.18 -0.14 -9.13
N GLU A 59 -2.46 -1.01 -10.08
CA GLU A 59 -1.72 -2.24 -10.28
C GLU A 59 -0.34 -1.89 -10.87
N ILE A 60 0.71 -2.45 -10.29
CA ILE A 60 2.09 -2.27 -10.76
C ILE A 60 2.72 -3.62 -11.04
N LYS A 61 3.72 -3.67 -11.91
CA LYS A 61 4.45 -4.90 -12.14
C LYS A 61 5.40 -5.21 -10.96
N PRO A 62 5.71 -6.49 -10.70
CA PRO A 62 6.66 -6.87 -9.65
C PRO A 62 8.01 -6.15 -9.72
N GLU A 63 8.52 -5.86 -10.93
CA GLU A 63 9.82 -5.21 -11.13
C GLU A 63 9.83 -3.74 -10.67
N GLU A 64 8.67 -3.09 -10.69
CA GLU A 64 8.49 -1.69 -10.28
C GLU A 64 8.40 -1.52 -8.76
N VAL A 65 8.29 -2.61 -8.00
CA VAL A 65 8.13 -2.60 -6.54
C VAL A 65 9.37 -2.04 -5.87
N VAL A 66 9.20 -1.06 -4.99
CA VAL A 66 10.33 -0.44 -4.28
C VAL A 66 10.58 -1.14 -2.93
N SER A 67 9.54 -1.67 -2.30
CA SER A 67 9.66 -2.34 -1.00
C SER A 67 10.52 -3.61 -1.10
N LEU A 68 11.72 -3.57 -0.52
CA LEU A 68 12.65 -4.72 -0.47
C LEU A 68 11.96 -6.00 0.03
N LYS A 69 11.14 -5.90 1.08
CA LYS A 69 10.41 -7.06 1.62
C LYS A 69 9.47 -7.68 0.59
N LEU A 70 8.75 -6.86 -0.19
CA LEU A 70 7.87 -7.37 -1.23
C LEU A 70 8.65 -7.90 -2.42
N ARG A 71 9.75 -7.25 -2.81
CA ARG A 71 10.65 -7.74 -3.86
C ARG A 71 11.16 -9.15 -3.54
N THR A 72 11.60 -9.39 -2.29
CA THR A 72 12.00 -10.72 -1.82
C THR A 72 10.87 -11.74 -1.93
N ILE A 73 9.64 -11.37 -1.53
CA ILE A 73 8.47 -12.27 -1.61
C ILE A 73 8.12 -12.60 -3.07
N LEU A 74 8.29 -11.63 -3.96
CA LEU A 74 7.99 -11.76 -5.39
C LEU A 74 9.12 -12.41 -6.19
N GLY A 75 10.28 -12.70 -5.57
CA GLY A 75 11.43 -13.28 -6.25
C GLY A 75 12.06 -12.36 -7.31
N VAL A 76 11.80 -11.05 -7.23
CA VAL A 76 12.44 -10.06 -8.11
C VAL A 76 13.70 -9.57 -7.43
N GLU A 77 14.84 -10.13 -7.82
CA GLU A 77 16.12 -9.68 -7.30
C GLU A 77 16.31 -8.18 -7.58
N SER A 78 16.87 -7.48 -6.60
CA SER A 78 17.26 -6.10 -6.80
C SER A 78 18.53 -6.09 -7.65
N VAL A 79 18.41 -5.81 -8.94
CA VAL A 79 19.53 -5.20 -9.66
C VAL A 79 19.67 -3.79 -9.08
N ILE A 80 20.32 -3.70 -7.93
CA ILE A 80 20.90 -2.44 -7.45
C ILE A 80 22.23 -2.35 -8.21
N GLY A 81 22.17 -1.79 -9.41
CA GLY A 81 23.33 -1.27 -10.11
C GLY A 81 23.59 0.16 -9.65
#